data_AF-A0A9Q3GBW5-F1
#
_entry.id   AF-A0A9Q3GBW5-F1
#
_cell.length_a   1.000
_cell.length_b   1.000
_cell.length_c   1.000
_cell.angle_alpha   90.00
_cell.angle_beta   90.00
_cell.angle_gamma   90.00
#
_symmetry.space_group_name_H-M   'P 1'
#
loop_
_entity.id
_entity.type
_entity.pdbx_description
1 polymer ?
#
loop_
_entity_poly.entity_id
_entity_poly.type
_entity_poly.pdbx_seq_one_letter_code
_entity_poly.pdbx_strand_id
1 'polypeptide(L)'
;MPPSVDDFPPNPTNDEEEFHINWVKNCAKHIKANLETFEYGLRDHPISEHKILVKQEITSISQRLQPPEFKPRCDILNNKIKVSIVTKNSCEKECQLVGLKRITFQWGTSFNSSTWNAARANIISKHFFNQSQTQSSLNINNPDQLNLLIESWVNGRGKEMKKLSKLGQAAEEVTATCFKIACELFPQNNNFSAIYTDIKATSDVEENSDLGKAPNGLVGVWHSEALTLCTGQLHLAMTLGAKTQLEKNRVQCMPHRDGEKLDYNSDLTNVPHCLPLDCYSTIYLNTISEAERNHLLVKELIGLQNILLEI
;
A
#
# COMPACT_ATOMS: atom_id res chain seq x y z
N MET A 1 -12.09 -1.68 -5.64
CA MET A 1 -10.65 -1.82 -5.32
C MET A 1 -10.46 -1.33 -3.90
N PRO A 2 -9.47 -1.80 -3.13
CA PRO A 2 -9.16 -1.18 -1.86
C PRO A 2 -8.83 0.32 -2.09
N PRO A 3 -9.43 1.25 -1.31
CA PRO A 3 -9.26 2.68 -1.49
C PRO A 3 -7.90 3.23 -1.05
N SER A 4 -7.12 2.50 -0.24
CA SER A 4 -5.82 2.97 0.28
C SER A 4 -4.68 1.95 0.10
N VAL A 5 -3.44 2.46 0.10
CA VAL A 5 -2.20 1.65 0.20
C VAL A 5 -2.21 0.79 1.47
N ASP A 6 -2.83 1.28 2.55
CA ASP A 6 -2.87 0.62 3.86
C ASP A 6 -3.73 -0.65 3.89
N ASP A 7 -4.59 -0.85 2.89
CA ASP A 7 -5.40 -2.07 2.77
C ASP A 7 -4.57 -3.29 2.34
N PHE A 8 -3.36 -3.05 1.81
CA PHE A 8 -2.44 -4.10 1.41
C PHE A 8 -1.50 -4.48 2.56
N PRO A 9 -1.17 -5.77 2.72
CA PRO A 9 -0.21 -6.18 3.74
C PRO A 9 1.14 -5.54 3.38
N PRO A 10 1.89 -4.99 4.36
CA PRO A 10 3.16 -4.36 4.09
C PRO A 10 4.17 -5.40 3.59
N ASN A 11 5.22 -4.93 2.92
CA ASN A 11 6.37 -5.75 2.54
C ASN A 11 6.87 -6.58 3.73
N PRO A 12 7.48 -7.76 3.47
CA PRO A 12 8.23 -8.44 4.52
C PRO A 12 9.31 -7.52 5.08
N THR A 13 9.57 -7.65 6.37
CA THR A 13 10.68 -6.96 7.03
C THR A 13 12.00 -7.64 6.69
N ASN A 14 13.12 -6.90 6.77
CA ASN A 14 14.45 -7.47 6.53
C ASN A 14 14.72 -8.69 7.42
N ASP A 15 14.28 -8.66 8.68
CA ASP A 15 14.41 -9.79 9.62
C ASP A 15 13.60 -11.01 9.17
N GLU A 16 12.41 -10.82 8.60
CA GLU A 16 11.60 -11.90 8.03
C GLU A 16 12.27 -12.52 6.81
N GLU A 17 12.86 -11.70 5.94
CA GLU A 17 13.57 -12.16 4.75
C GLU A 17 14.84 -12.94 5.10
N GLU A 18 15.67 -12.38 5.98
CA GLU A 18 16.89 -13.04 6.45
C GLU A 18 16.56 -14.36 7.14
N PHE A 19 15.51 -14.37 7.98
CA PHE A 19 15.01 -15.60 8.59
C PHE A 19 14.61 -16.64 7.53
N HIS A 20 13.85 -16.26 6.50
CA HIS A 20 13.44 -17.19 5.45
C HIS A 20 14.65 -17.75 4.69
N ILE A 21 15.62 -16.91 4.33
CA ILE A 21 16.85 -17.33 3.64
C ILE A 21 17.63 -18.32 4.51
N ASN A 22 17.80 -18.02 5.80
CA ASN A 22 18.50 -18.89 6.74
C ASN A 22 17.74 -20.20 6.99
N TRP A 23 16.41 -20.14 7.10
CA TRP A 23 15.55 -21.31 7.20
C TRP A 23 15.73 -22.25 6.02
N VAL A 24 15.61 -21.74 4.79
CA VAL A 24 15.78 -22.54 3.57
C VAL A 24 17.17 -23.18 3.51
N LYS A 25 18.23 -22.43 3.84
CA LYS A 25 19.61 -22.96 3.90
C LYS A 25 19.76 -24.06 4.95
N ASN A 26 19.23 -23.86 6.15
CA ASN A 26 19.32 -24.82 7.25
C ASN A 26 18.52 -26.10 6.93
N CYS A 27 17.29 -25.96 6.43
CA CYS A 27 16.47 -27.08 5.99
C CYS A 27 17.16 -27.88 4.89
N ALA A 28 17.72 -27.22 3.87
CA ALA A 28 18.47 -27.91 2.80
C ALA A 28 19.68 -28.68 3.35
N LYS A 29 20.42 -28.07 4.29
CA LYS A 29 21.57 -28.73 4.96
C LYS A 29 21.13 -29.96 5.76
N HIS A 30 20.06 -29.85 6.54
CA HIS A 30 19.51 -30.96 7.33
C HIS A 30 18.97 -32.08 6.46
N ILE A 31 18.23 -31.75 5.39
CA ILE A 31 17.71 -32.75 4.45
C ILE A 31 18.87 -33.47 3.77
N LYS A 32 19.87 -32.74 3.27
CA LYS A 32 21.05 -33.33 2.62
C LYS A 32 21.80 -34.30 3.55
N ALA A 33 22.11 -33.89 4.78
CA ALA A 33 22.82 -34.75 5.73
C ALA A 33 22.04 -36.03 6.09
N ASN A 34 20.71 -35.92 6.26
CA ASN A 34 19.87 -37.09 6.51
C ASN A 34 19.77 -37.99 5.29
N LEU A 35 19.65 -37.43 4.08
CA LEU A 35 19.62 -38.21 2.84
C LEU A 35 20.93 -38.96 2.60
N GLU A 36 22.09 -38.33 2.84
CA GLU A 36 23.40 -39.01 2.76
C GLU A 36 23.49 -40.20 3.73
N THR A 37 22.91 -40.07 4.92
CA THR A 37 22.82 -41.16 5.91
C THR A 37 21.83 -42.24 5.46
N PHE A 38 20.70 -41.85 4.88
CA PHE A 38 19.64 -42.74 4.42
C PHE A 38 20.05 -43.54 3.17
N GLU A 39 20.81 -42.94 2.26
CA GLU A 39 21.35 -43.61 1.06
C GLU A 39 22.24 -44.81 1.39
N TYR A 40 22.90 -44.82 2.55
CA TYR A 40 23.63 -46.00 3.01
C TYR A 40 22.69 -47.18 3.30
N GLY A 41 21.52 -46.92 3.89
CA GLY A 41 20.50 -47.94 4.19
C GLY A 41 19.64 -48.35 2.99
N LEU A 42 19.57 -47.54 1.94
CA LEU A 42 18.86 -47.87 0.69
C LEU A 42 19.53 -49.00 -0.09
N ARG A 43 20.80 -49.33 0.19
CA ARG A 43 21.53 -50.41 -0.48
C ARG A 43 20.88 -51.78 -0.31
N ASP A 44 20.14 -51.97 0.77
CA ASP A 44 19.45 -53.22 1.10
C ASP A 44 18.03 -53.29 0.52
N HIS A 45 17.56 -52.22 -0.14
CA HIS A 45 16.23 -52.14 -0.75
C HIS A 45 16.28 -52.25 -2.29
N PRO A 46 15.23 -52.80 -2.93
CA PRO A 46 15.11 -52.81 -4.38
C PRO A 46 15.10 -51.40 -4.98
N ILE A 47 15.81 -51.21 -6.10
CA ILE A 47 15.92 -49.91 -6.80
C ILE A 47 14.54 -49.33 -7.16
N SER A 48 13.55 -50.19 -7.44
CA SER A 48 12.16 -49.80 -7.72
C SER A 48 11.48 -49.08 -6.55
N GLU A 49 11.92 -49.28 -5.32
CA GLU A 49 11.33 -48.70 -4.11
C GLU A 49 12.04 -47.43 -3.64
N HIS A 50 13.28 -47.19 -4.10
CA HIS A 50 14.12 -46.08 -3.64
C HIS A 50 13.43 -44.73 -3.73
N LYS A 51 12.75 -44.45 -4.85
CA LYS A 51 12.04 -43.17 -5.05
C LYS A 51 10.92 -42.95 -4.03
N ILE A 52 10.22 -44.02 -3.65
CA ILE A 52 9.12 -43.96 -2.67
C ILE A 52 9.69 -43.74 -1.28
N LEU A 53 10.72 -44.51 -0.92
CA LEU A 53 11.40 -44.42 0.37
C LEU A 53 12.06 -43.06 0.60
N VAL A 54 12.73 -42.50 -0.41
CA VAL A 54 13.29 -41.14 -0.36
C VAL A 54 12.17 -40.11 -0.14
N LYS A 55 11.03 -40.24 -0.83
CA LYS A 55 9.90 -39.32 -0.64
C LYS A 55 9.29 -39.42 0.77
N GLN A 56 9.20 -40.64 1.31
CA GLN A 56 8.76 -40.86 2.69
C GLN A 56 9.74 -40.24 3.69
N GLU A 57 11.03 -40.44 3.50
CA GLU A 57 12.05 -39.89 4.39
C GLU A 57 12.07 -38.35 4.37
N ILE A 58 11.97 -37.73 3.19
CA ILE A 58 11.80 -36.26 3.07
C ILE A 58 10.57 -35.77 3.84
N THR A 59 9.47 -36.52 3.79
CA THR A 59 8.25 -36.20 4.52
C THR A 59 8.47 -36.31 6.03
N SER A 60 9.12 -37.38 6.50
CA SER A 60 9.44 -37.60 7.91
C SER A 60 10.45 -36.58 8.46
N ILE A 61 11.43 -36.14 7.67
CA ILE A 61 12.35 -35.05 8.04
C ILE A 61 11.56 -33.74 8.17
N SER A 62 10.68 -33.46 7.23
CA SER A 62 9.86 -32.24 7.24
C SER A 62 8.92 -32.17 8.43
N GLN A 63 8.42 -33.31 8.92
CA GLN A 63 7.61 -33.38 10.14
C GLN A 63 8.42 -33.20 11.43
N ARG A 64 9.71 -33.54 11.44
CA ARG A 64 10.62 -33.36 12.59
C ARG A 64 11.07 -31.91 12.75
N LEU A 65 11.08 -31.14 11.67
CA LEU A 65 11.36 -29.71 11.73
C LEU A 65 10.18 -28.98 12.39
N GLN A 66 10.44 -28.31 13.52
CA GLN A 66 9.41 -27.49 14.16
C GLN A 66 9.14 -26.25 13.31
N PRO A 67 7.93 -26.09 12.75
CA PRO A 67 7.63 -24.93 11.93
C PRO A 67 7.76 -23.62 12.74
N PRO A 68 8.20 -22.51 12.12
CA PRO A 68 8.26 -21.22 12.79
C PRO A 68 6.88 -20.71 13.17
N GLU A 69 6.82 -19.78 14.13
CA GLU A 69 5.58 -19.07 14.43
C GLU A 69 5.01 -18.39 13.18
N PHE A 70 3.71 -18.57 12.95
CA PHE A 70 2.99 -18.04 11.80
C PHE A 70 1.92 -17.06 12.25
N LYS A 71 1.84 -15.90 11.59
CA LYS A 71 0.78 -14.91 11.80
C LYS A 71 -0.31 -15.12 10.75
N PRO A 72 -1.42 -15.81 11.09
CA PRO A 72 -2.52 -16.01 10.16
C PRO A 72 -3.21 -14.67 9.87
N ARG A 73 -3.77 -14.54 8.66
CA ARG A 73 -4.58 -13.37 8.31
C ARG A 73 -6.04 -13.61 8.70
N CYS A 74 -6.81 -12.56 8.96
CA CYS A 74 -8.25 -12.69 9.21
C CYS A 74 -8.96 -13.40 8.05
N ASP A 75 -10.01 -14.17 8.35
CA ASP A 75 -10.89 -14.77 7.35
C ASP A 75 -11.71 -13.68 6.67
N ILE A 76 -11.55 -13.55 5.36
CA ILE A 76 -12.36 -12.62 4.55
C ILE A 76 -13.39 -13.46 3.79
N LEU A 77 -14.67 -13.28 4.15
CA LEU A 77 -15.77 -13.89 3.42
C LEU A 77 -15.94 -13.17 2.08
N ASN A 78 -15.59 -13.84 0.99
CA ASN A 78 -15.80 -13.33 -0.36
C ASN A 78 -16.98 -14.05 -1.02
N ASN A 79 -18.06 -13.32 -1.29
CA ASN A 79 -19.26 -13.88 -1.93
C ASN A 79 -19.03 -14.29 -3.40
N LYS A 80 -17.99 -13.76 -4.05
CA LYS A 80 -17.67 -14.02 -5.47
C LYS A 80 -16.73 -15.21 -5.68
N ILE A 81 -15.77 -15.42 -4.79
CA ILE A 81 -14.81 -16.54 -4.86
C ILE A 81 -14.86 -17.28 -3.53
N LYS A 82 -15.48 -18.47 -3.54
CA LYS A 82 -15.57 -19.33 -2.37
C LYS A 82 -14.25 -20.09 -2.18
N VAL A 83 -13.21 -19.44 -1.65
CA VAL A 83 -12.03 -20.15 -1.12
C VAL A 83 -12.43 -20.85 0.17
N SER A 84 -12.23 -22.18 0.25
CA SER A 84 -12.61 -22.90 1.47
C SER A 84 -11.63 -22.57 2.60
N ILE A 85 -12.13 -22.49 3.84
CA ILE A 85 -11.28 -22.29 5.03
C ILE A 85 -10.23 -23.41 5.12
N VAL A 86 -10.59 -24.63 4.71
CA VAL A 86 -9.67 -25.78 4.66
C VAL A 86 -8.51 -25.52 3.69
N THR A 87 -8.79 -24.98 2.51
CA THR A 87 -7.75 -24.62 1.52
C THR A 87 -6.85 -23.52 2.07
N LYS A 88 -7.44 -22.50 2.70
CA LYS A 88 -6.68 -21.40 3.32
C LYS A 88 -5.71 -21.94 4.39
N ASN A 89 -6.22 -22.71 5.34
CA ASN A 89 -5.40 -23.27 6.43
C ASN A 89 -4.30 -24.19 5.90
N SER A 90 -4.57 -24.93 4.84
CA SER A 90 -3.56 -25.78 4.18
C SER A 90 -2.47 -24.96 3.50
N CYS A 91 -2.85 -23.86 2.84
CA CYS A 91 -1.91 -22.91 2.24
C CYS A 91 -1.05 -22.20 3.29
N GLU A 92 -1.65 -21.74 4.38
CA GLU A 92 -0.94 -21.10 5.51
C GLU A 92 0.05 -22.08 6.17
N LYS A 93 -0.37 -23.32 6.41
CA LYS A 93 0.50 -24.38 6.95
C LYS A 93 1.67 -24.68 6.02
N GLU A 94 1.45 -24.73 4.71
CA GLU A 94 2.54 -24.97 3.76
C GLU A 94 3.50 -23.77 3.69
N CYS A 95 3.00 -22.54 3.76
CA CYS A 95 3.82 -21.34 3.92
C CYS A 95 4.70 -21.44 5.17
N GLN A 96 4.09 -21.80 6.30
CA GLN A 96 4.80 -21.96 7.57
C GLN A 96 5.94 -22.99 7.45
N LEU A 97 5.69 -24.16 6.85
CA LEU A 97 6.70 -25.21 6.67
C LEU A 97 7.91 -24.77 5.83
N VAL A 98 7.72 -23.85 4.88
CA VAL A 98 8.82 -23.29 4.07
C VAL A 98 9.48 -22.05 4.70
N GLY A 99 9.19 -21.76 5.97
CA GLY A 99 9.84 -20.69 6.72
C GLY A 99 9.20 -19.31 6.55
N LEU A 100 8.02 -19.24 5.96
CA LEU A 100 7.32 -17.99 5.73
C LEU A 100 6.43 -17.65 6.92
N LYS A 101 6.68 -16.53 7.60
CA LYS A 101 5.99 -16.17 8.86
C LYS A 101 4.57 -15.59 8.69
N ARG A 102 4.18 -15.14 7.49
CA ARG A 102 2.85 -14.56 7.17
C ARG A 102 2.63 -14.49 5.67
N ILE A 103 1.38 -14.36 5.21
CA ILE A 103 1.04 -14.15 3.78
C ILE A 103 1.12 -12.65 3.42
N THR A 104 2.11 -12.29 2.62
CA THR A 104 2.40 -10.97 2.00
C THR A 104 3.24 -11.12 0.72
N PHE A 105 3.63 -10.07 0.00
CA PHE A 105 4.62 -10.16 -1.09
C PHE A 105 5.66 -9.06 -0.93
N GLN A 106 6.84 -9.25 -1.50
CA GLN A 106 7.73 -8.13 -1.83
C GLN A 106 7.15 -7.43 -3.05
N TRP A 107 6.45 -6.33 -2.80
CA TRP A 107 5.69 -5.62 -3.83
C TRP A 107 6.59 -4.97 -4.86
N GLY A 108 6.29 -5.23 -6.15
CA GLY A 108 7.06 -4.67 -7.26
C GLY A 108 8.42 -5.33 -7.48
N THR A 109 8.63 -6.51 -6.91
CA THR A 109 9.79 -7.37 -7.13
C THR A 109 9.36 -8.63 -7.89
N SER A 110 10.06 -8.95 -8.97
CA SER A 110 9.79 -10.14 -9.78
C SER A 110 10.08 -11.43 -9.00
N PHE A 111 9.52 -12.56 -9.46
CA PHE A 111 9.73 -13.84 -8.78
C PHE A 111 11.15 -14.37 -8.99
N ASN A 112 11.79 -14.00 -10.10
CA ASN A 112 13.19 -14.35 -10.38
C ASN A 112 14.17 -13.66 -9.43
N SER A 113 13.81 -12.48 -8.90
CA SER A 113 14.66 -11.71 -7.99
C SER A 113 14.32 -11.95 -6.51
N SER A 114 13.23 -12.67 -6.23
CA SER A 114 12.70 -12.86 -4.88
C SER A 114 12.37 -14.33 -4.63
N THR A 115 13.22 -15.00 -3.85
CA THR A 115 12.93 -16.36 -3.37
C THR A 115 11.67 -16.41 -2.52
N TRP A 116 11.40 -15.34 -1.77
CA TRP A 116 10.19 -15.16 -0.97
C TRP A 116 8.91 -15.16 -1.84
N ASN A 117 8.89 -14.34 -2.89
CA ASN A 117 7.74 -14.26 -3.80
C ASN A 117 7.58 -15.55 -4.60
N ALA A 118 8.66 -16.13 -5.11
CA ALA A 118 8.63 -17.37 -5.87
C ALA A 118 8.09 -18.55 -5.02
N ALA A 119 8.61 -18.74 -3.81
CA ALA A 119 8.15 -19.78 -2.90
C ALA A 119 6.64 -19.61 -2.58
N ARG A 120 6.21 -18.38 -2.31
CA ARG A 120 4.82 -18.09 -1.96
C ARG A 120 3.86 -18.27 -3.13
N ALA A 121 4.23 -17.79 -4.32
CA ALA A 121 3.41 -17.94 -5.52
C ALA A 121 3.20 -19.41 -5.84
N ASN A 122 4.24 -20.24 -5.76
CA ASN A 122 4.13 -21.69 -5.98
C ASN A 122 3.14 -22.35 -5.02
N ILE A 123 3.18 -22.00 -3.72
CA ILE A 123 2.26 -22.54 -2.72
C ILE A 123 0.82 -22.11 -3.02
N ILE A 124 0.60 -20.82 -3.27
CA ILE A 124 -0.73 -20.28 -3.58
C ILE A 124 -1.29 -20.92 -4.85
N SER A 125 -0.50 -20.96 -5.93
CA SER A 125 -0.89 -21.56 -7.20
C SER A 125 -1.26 -23.03 -7.05
N LYS A 126 -0.49 -23.81 -6.29
CA LYS A 126 -0.78 -25.22 -6.01
C LYS A 126 -2.12 -25.41 -5.29
N HIS A 127 -2.34 -24.69 -4.20
CA HIS A 127 -3.59 -24.83 -3.41
C HIS A 127 -4.81 -24.31 -4.17
N PHE A 128 -4.67 -23.19 -4.87
CA PHE A 128 -5.74 -22.60 -5.65
C PHE A 128 -6.09 -23.45 -6.86
N PHE A 129 -5.09 -24.00 -7.57
CA PHE A 129 -5.29 -24.92 -8.68
C PHE A 129 -6.05 -26.19 -8.24
N ASN A 130 -5.63 -26.82 -7.14
CA ASN A 130 -6.31 -27.99 -6.62
C ASN A 130 -7.77 -27.69 -6.28
N GLN A 131 -8.02 -26.51 -5.69
CA GLN A 131 -9.37 -26.08 -5.41
C GLN A 131 -10.17 -25.78 -6.70
N SER A 132 -9.57 -25.16 -7.71
CA SER A 132 -10.28 -24.88 -8.97
C SER A 132 -10.65 -26.15 -9.72
N GLN A 133 -9.85 -27.22 -9.63
CA GLN A 133 -10.23 -28.53 -10.19
C GLN A 133 -11.50 -29.10 -9.54
N THR A 134 -11.79 -28.75 -8.29
CA THR A 134 -13.05 -29.15 -7.61
C THR A 134 -14.22 -28.22 -7.93
N GLN A 135 -13.98 -27.05 -8.53
CA GLN A 135 -14.98 -26.03 -8.84
C GLN A 135 -15.11 -25.87 -10.35
N SER A 136 -16.16 -26.45 -10.94
CA SER A 136 -16.41 -26.56 -12.39
C SER A 136 -16.47 -25.23 -13.18
N SER A 137 -16.38 -24.08 -12.51
CA SER A 137 -16.51 -22.75 -13.09
C SER A 137 -15.18 -22.06 -13.43
N LEU A 138 -14.03 -22.59 -12.99
CA LEU A 138 -12.71 -21.98 -13.23
C LEU A 138 -11.86 -22.85 -14.14
N ASN A 139 -11.78 -22.45 -15.42
CA ASN A 139 -11.03 -23.18 -16.45
C ASN A 139 -9.53 -22.84 -16.38
N ILE A 140 -8.87 -23.28 -15.31
CA ILE A 140 -7.42 -23.12 -15.12
C ILE A 140 -6.75 -24.43 -15.50
N ASN A 141 -5.97 -24.41 -16.58
CA ASN A 141 -5.40 -25.63 -17.18
C ASN A 141 -3.99 -25.96 -16.67
N ASN A 142 -3.26 -24.97 -16.15
CA ASN A 142 -1.90 -25.16 -15.64
C ASN A 142 -1.61 -24.26 -14.42
N PRO A 143 -1.02 -24.77 -13.32
CA PRO A 143 -0.51 -23.94 -12.22
C PRO A 143 0.50 -22.86 -12.65
N ASP A 144 1.27 -23.04 -13.73
CA ASP A 144 2.21 -22.02 -14.23
C ASP A 144 1.49 -20.75 -14.72
N GLN A 145 0.27 -20.90 -15.25
CA GLN A 145 -0.55 -19.75 -15.64
C GLN A 145 -0.94 -18.92 -14.41
N LEU A 146 -1.20 -19.56 -13.27
CA LEU A 146 -1.47 -18.86 -12.02
C LEU A 146 -0.23 -18.12 -11.53
N ASN A 147 0.95 -18.71 -11.61
CA ASN A 147 2.19 -18.03 -11.24
C ASN A 147 2.40 -16.74 -12.06
N LEU A 148 2.19 -16.77 -13.38
CA LEU A 148 2.28 -15.58 -14.23
C LEU A 148 1.24 -14.51 -13.87
N LEU A 149 0.01 -14.92 -13.54
CA LEU A 149 -1.04 -13.99 -13.10
C LEU A 149 -0.69 -13.34 -11.76
N ILE A 150 -0.19 -14.12 -10.79
CA ILE A 150 0.24 -13.58 -9.49
C ILE A 150 1.44 -12.66 -9.69
N GLU A 151 2.41 -13.02 -10.54
CA GLU A 151 3.58 -12.16 -10.82
C GLU A 151 3.16 -10.82 -11.46
N SER A 152 2.29 -10.86 -12.47
CA SER A 152 1.74 -9.66 -13.09
C SER A 152 1.00 -8.80 -12.07
N TRP A 153 0.21 -9.42 -11.20
CA TRP A 153 -0.52 -8.73 -10.14
C TRP A 153 0.41 -8.09 -9.10
N VAL A 154 1.41 -8.82 -8.57
CA VAL A 154 2.39 -8.30 -7.60
C VAL A 154 3.19 -7.14 -8.19
N ASN A 155 3.59 -7.24 -9.46
CA ASN A 155 4.33 -6.19 -10.15
C ASN A 155 3.46 -4.97 -10.45
N GLY A 156 2.24 -5.17 -10.95
CA GLY A 156 1.28 -4.11 -11.22
C GLY A 156 0.93 -3.34 -9.95
N ARG A 157 0.60 -4.06 -8.87
CA ARG A 157 0.29 -3.47 -7.57
C ARG A 157 1.49 -2.81 -6.93
N GLY A 158 2.68 -3.39 -7.06
CA GLY A 158 3.91 -2.73 -6.61
C GLY A 158 4.18 -1.40 -7.31
N LYS A 159 3.87 -1.28 -8.60
CA LYS A 159 3.95 0.00 -9.31
C LYS A 159 2.93 1.01 -8.79
N GLU A 160 1.69 0.58 -8.56
CA GLU A 160 0.61 1.42 -8.01
C GLU A 160 0.94 1.91 -6.60
N MET A 161 1.39 1.04 -5.69
CA MET A 161 1.83 1.43 -4.35
C MET A 161 3.00 2.40 -4.37
N LYS A 162 3.98 2.20 -5.28
CA LYS A 162 5.09 3.15 -5.46
C LYS A 162 4.60 4.49 -5.99
N LYS A 163 3.58 4.52 -6.86
CA LYS A 163 2.96 5.76 -7.36
C LYS A 163 2.22 6.48 -6.24
N LEU A 164 1.35 5.79 -5.50
CA LEU A 164 0.60 6.35 -4.38
C LEU A 164 1.53 6.86 -3.26
N SER A 165 2.62 6.14 -2.97
CA SER A 165 3.65 6.59 -2.02
C SER A 165 4.35 7.87 -2.48
N LYS A 166 4.69 7.99 -3.77
CA LYS A 166 5.27 9.22 -4.32
C LYS A 166 4.28 10.38 -4.27
N LEU A 167 3.00 10.11 -4.52
CA LEU A 167 1.95 11.11 -4.43
C LEU A 167 1.79 11.64 -3.00
N GLY A 168 1.79 10.74 -2.01
CA GLY A 168 1.77 11.11 -0.59
C GLY A 168 2.99 11.93 -0.16
N GLN A 169 4.20 11.53 -0.59
CA GLN A 169 5.42 12.30 -0.33
C GLN A 169 5.37 13.70 -0.95
N ALA A 170 4.87 13.83 -2.19
CA ALA A 170 4.70 15.13 -2.82
C ALA A 170 3.69 16.01 -2.06
N ALA A 171 2.59 15.44 -1.58
CA ALA A 171 1.60 16.13 -0.78
C ALA A 171 2.15 16.62 0.57
N GLU A 172 2.95 15.79 1.26
CA GLU A 172 3.66 16.16 2.49
C GLU A 172 4.65 17.32 2.26
N GLU A 173 5.44 17.24 1.19
CA GLU A 173 6.41 18.28 0.84
C GLU A 173 5.75 19.63 0.50
N VAL A 174 4.64 19.60 -0.25
CA VAL A 174 3.83 20.80 -0.55
C VAL A 174 3.31 21.42 0.74
N THR A 175 2.72 20.61 1.62
CA THR A 175 2.17 21.04 2.90
C THR A 175 3.22 21.72 3.78
N ALA A 176 4.38 21.07 3.94
CA ALA A 176 5.50 21.62 4.71
C ALA A 176 6.03 22.93 4.12
N THR A 177 6.08 23.05 2.79
CA THR A 177 6.54 24.27 2.12
C THR A 177 5.52 25.41 2.26
N CYS A 178 4.23 25.13 2.09
CA CYS A 178 3.15 26.09 2.33
C CYS A 178 3.17 26.60 3.77
N PHE A 179 3.32 25.71 4.76
CA PHE A 179 3.46 26.08 6.17
C PHE A 179 4.62 27.05 6.38
N LYS A 180 5.79 26.74 5.83
CA LYS A 180 6.98 27.59 5.95
C LYS A 180 6.74 28.98 5.36
N ILE A 181 6.19 29.06 4.14
CA ILE A 181 5.95 30.35 3.48
C ILE A 181 4.86 31.14 4.20
N ALA A 182 3.80 30.48 4.69
CA ALA A 182 2.78 31.15 5.49
C ALA A 182 3.38 31.79 6.75
N CYS A 183 4.29 31.10 7.44
CA CYS A 183 5.02 31.65 8.59
C CYS A 183 5.93 32.85 8.20
N GLU A 184 6.54 32.82 7.01
CA GLU A 184 7.41 33.90 6.54
C GLU A 184 6.62 35.15 6.10
N LEU A 185 5.50 34.96 5.39
CA LEU A 185 4.66 36.06 4.90
C LEU A 185 3.76 36.64 6.00
N PHE A 186 3.28 35.79 6.92
CA PHE A 186 2.33 36.16 7.97
C PHE A 186 2.84 35.77 9.37
N PRO A 187 3.98 36.31 9.84
CA PRO A 187 4.60 35.92 11.11
C PRO A 187 3.74 36.24 12.34
N GLN A 188 2.78 37.16 12.22
CA GLN A 188 1.85 37.52 13.30
C GLN A 188 0.58 36.67 13.30
N ASN A 189 0.34 35.85 12.27
CA ASN A 189 -0.88 35.08 12.11
C ASN A 189 -0.61 33.57 12.17
N ASN A 190 -0.27 33.09 13.37
CA ASN A 190 0.01 31.66 13.61
C ASN A 190 -1.18 30.75 13.28
N ASN A 191 -2.41 31.26 13.45
CA ASN A 191 -3.62 30.50 13.13
C ASN A 191 -3.75 30.24 11.63
N PHE A 192 -3.31 31.18 10.79
CA PHE A 192 -3.26 31.01 9.34
C PHE A 192 -2.24 29.93 8.94
N SER A 193 -1.00 30.01 9.44
CA SER A 193 0.02 29.00 9.16
C SER A 193 -0.39 27.62 9.66
N ALA A 194 -1.06 27.53 10.81
CA ALA A 194 -1.50 26.26 11.40
C ALA A 194 -2.45 25.46 10.49
N ILE A 195 -3.19 26.10 9.57
CA ILE A 195 -4.02 25.40 8.59
C ILE A 195 -3.16 24.44 7.75
N TYR A 196 -1.96 24.90 7.36
CA TYR A 196 -1.03 24.15 6.52
C TYR A 196 -0.22 23.10 7.27
N THR A 197 -0.61 22.75 8.50
CA THR A 197 -0.09 21.56 9.21
C THR A 197 -0.87 20.29 8.88
N ASP A 198 -2.13 20.43 8.43
CA ASP A 198 -2.95 19.33 7.97
C ASP A 198 -2.78 19.16 6.46
N ILE A 199 -2.27 18.00 6.04
CA ILE A 199 -2.10 17.64 4.62
C ILE A 199 -3.41 17.70 3.85
N LYS A 200 -4.55 17.43 4.51
CA LYS A 200 -5.87 17.48 3.87
C LYS A 200 -6.34 18.90 3.59
N ALA A 201 -5.82 19.90 4.32
CA ALA A 201 -6.16 21.30 4.09
C ALA A 201 -5.48 21.87 2.84
N THR A 202 -4.40 21.24 2.39
CA THR A 202 -3.48 21.74 1.37
C THR A 202 -3.41 20.83 0.15
N SER A 203 -3.81 19.57 0.28
CA SER A 203 -3.52 18.54 -0.70
C SER A 203 -4.69 17.57 -0.89
N ASP A 204 -5.51 17.85 -1.90
CA ASP A 204 -6.20 16.80 -2.66
C ASP A 204 -5.45 16.72 -4.01
N VAL A 205 -4.73 15.62 -4.24
CA VAL A 205 -3.88 15.46 -5.41
C VAL A 205 -4.37 14.28 -6.24
N GLU A 206 -4.53 14.48 -7.55
CA GLU A 206 -4.91 13.41 -8.48
C GLU A 206 -3.76 13.04 -9.41
N GLU A 207 -3.80 11.79 -9.91
CA GLU A 207 -2.91 11.38 -10.99
C GLU A 207 -3.11 12.28 -12.22
N ASN A 208 -2.00 12.79 -12.77
CA ASN A 208 -2.03 13.44 -14.07
C ASN A 208 -2.05 12.37 -15.17
N SER A 209 -2.94 12.53 -16.15
CA SER A 209 -3.01 11.68 -17.34
C SER A 209 -1.67 11.59 -18.09
N ASP A 210 -0.84 12.64 -18.00
CA ASP A 210 0.51 12.69 -18.55
C ASP A 210 1.56 12.28 -17.49
N LEU A 211 2.17 11.11 -17.66
CA LEU A 211 3.18 10.54 -16.74
C LEU A 211 4.46 11.39 -16.54
N GLY A 212 4.63 12.47 -17.30
CA GLY A 212 5.77 13.39 -17.20
C GLY A 212 5.44 14.75 -16.56
N LYS A 213 4.20 14.97 -16.12
CA LYS A 213 3.77 16.24 -15.53
C LYS A 213 3.54 16.11 -14.02
N ALA A 214 3.51 17.25 -13.35
CA ALA A 214 3.10 17.32 -11.96
C ALA A 214 1.68 16.73 -11.78
N PRO A 215 1.39 16.10 -10.65
CA PRO A 215 0.03 15.70 -10.30
C PRO A 215 -0.96 16.88 -10.38
N ASN A 216 -2.25 16.60 -10.56
CA ASN A 216 -3.27 17.66 -10.61
C ASN A 216 -3.67 18.09 -9.19
N GLY A 217 -3.88 19.38 -8.96
CA GLY A 217 -4.39 19.90 -7.70
C GLY A 217 -5.91 19.96 -7.73
N LEU A 218 -6.57 19.15 -6.91
CA LEU A 218 -8.01 19.16 -6.75
C LEU A 218 -8.41 20.15 -5.65
N VAL A 219 -9.60 20.75 -5.81
CA VAL A 219 -10.23 21.56 -4.76
C VAL A 219 -11.42 20.79 -4.21
N GLY A 220 -11.32 20.37 -2.95
CA GLY A 220 -12.40 19.71 -2.22
C GLY A 220 -13.67 20.56 -2.17
N VAL A 221 -14.83 19.92 -2.25
CA VAL A 221 -16.15 20.58 -2.20
C VAL A 221 -16.37 21.36 -0.89
N TRP A 222 -15.77 20.88 0.19
CA TRP A 222 -15.81 21.50 1.52
C TRP A 222 -14.97 22.78 1.62
N HIS A 223 -14.06 23.02 0.67
CA HIS A 223 -13.06 24.08 0.76
C HIS A 223 -13.68 25.46 0.46
N SER A 224 -13.47 26.45 1.33
CA SER A 224 -13.96 27.80 1.08
C SER A 224 -13.21 28.46 -0.08
N GLU A 225 -13.86 29.44 -0.72
CA GLU A 225 -13.23 30.24 -1.77
C GLU A 225 -12.02 31.00 -1.24
N ALA A 226 -12.13 31.56 -0.02
CA ALA A 226 -11.05 32.29 0.62
C ALA A 226 -9.82 31.41 0.87
N LEU A 227 -10.02 30.19 1.40
CA LEU A 227 -8.92 29.24 1.57
C LEU A 227 -8.31 28.84 0.22
N THR A 228 -9.13 28.70 -0.83
CA THR A 228 -8.66 28.32 -2.19
C THR A 228 -7.70 29.36 -2.72
N LEU A 229 -8.08 30.63 -2.60
CA LEU A 229 -7.26 31.74 -3.04
C LEU A 229 -5.99 31.87 -2.19
N CYS A 230 -6.07 31.76 -0.85
CA CYS A 230 -4.90 31.85 0.01
C CYS A 230 -3.86 30.78 -0.35
N THR A 231 -4.31 29.53 -0.49
CA THR A 231 -3.44 28.41 -0.87
C THR A 231 -2.86 28.61 -2.27
N GLY A 232 -3.64 29.12 -3.22
CA GLY A 232 -3.16 29.48 -4.56
C GLY A 232 -2.05 30.56 -4.52
N GLN A 233 -2.21 31.58 -3.68
CA GLN A 233 -1.18 32.63 -3.52
C GLN A 233 0.09 32.10 -2.85
N LEU A 234 -0.02 31.19 -1.88
CA LEU A 234 1.15 30.52 -1.32
C LEU A 234 1.87 29.67 -2.37
N HIS A 235 1.13 28.98 -3.25
CA HIS A 235 1.72 28.25 -4.38
C HIS A 235 2.47 29.17 -5.36
N LEU A 236 1.92 30.36 -5.62
CA LEU A 236 2.61 31.38 -6.41
C LEU A 236 3.89 31.87 -5.70
N ALA A 237 3.81 32.17 -4.41
CA ALA A 237 4.95 32.59 -3.60
C ALA A 237 6.05 31.51 -3.53
N MET A 238 5.69 30.22 -3.46
CA MET A 238 6.63 29.09 -3.59
C MET A 238 7.40 29.16 -4.91
N THR A 239 6.68 29.38 -6.01
CA THR A 239 7.25 29.43 -7.36
C THR A 239 8.19 30.62 -7.53
N LEU A 240 7.78 31.79 -7.04
CA LEU A 240 8.59 33.01 -7.09
C LEU A 240 9.81 32.95 -6.15
N GLY A 241 9.68 32.26 -5.02
CA GLY A 241 10.73 32.10 -4.01
C GLY A 241 11.84 31.10 -4.37
N ALA A 242 11.65 30.27 -5.40
CA ALA A 242 12.61 29.25 -5.82
C ALA A 242 13.85 29.87 -6.49
N LYS A 243 15.02 29.79 -5.83
CA LYS A 243 16.26 30.46 -6.27
C LYS A 243 17.15 29.54 -7.10
N THR A 244 17.20 28.25 -6.75
CA THR A 244 18.03 27.25 -7.41
C THR A 244 17.25 26.46 -8.46
N GLN A 245 17.95 25.89 -9.46
CA GLN A 245 17.29 25.02 -10.45
C GLN A 245 16.65 23.78 -9.80
N LEU A 246 17.22 23.28 -8.71
CA LEU A 246 16.69 22.16 -7.95
C LEU A 246 15.39 22.54 -7.23
N GLU A 247 15.32 23.74 -6.64
CA GLU A 247 14.07 24.27 -6.06
C GLU A 247 13.01 24.52 -7.15
N LYS A 248 13.40 25.10 -8.30
CA LYS A 248 12.48 25.33 -9.42
C LYS A 248 11.90 24.03 -9.96
N ASN A 249 12.73 23.01 -10.15
CA ASN A 249 12.28 21.68 -10.58
C ASN A 249 11.35 21.05 -9.53
N ARG A 250 11.60 21.25 -8.24
CA ARG A 250 10.72 20.77 -7.16
C ARG A 250 9.36 21.46 -7.18
N VAL A 251 9.33 22.79 -7.30
CA VAL A 251 8.06 23.54 -7.37
C VAL A 251 7.30 23.24 -8.66
N GLN A 252 7.97 23.01 -9.78
CA GLN A 252 7.33 22.59 -11.03
C GLN A 252 6.68 21.20 -10.95
N CYS A 253 7.11 20.35 -10.02
CA CYS A 253 6.48 19.06 -9.75
C CYS A 253 5.26 19.18 -8.81
N MET A 254 4.96 20.37 -8.29
CA MET A 254 3.82 20.61 -7.41
C MET A 254 2.51 20.79 -8.20
N PRO A 255 1.39 20.34 -7.63
CA PRO A 255 0.09 20.45 -8.29
C PRO A 255 -0.32 21.90 -8.51
N HIS A 256 -0.58 22.25 -9.77
CA HIS A 256 -1.22 23.51 -10.11
C HIS A 256 -2.72 23.37 -9.87
N ARG A 257 -3.32 24.32 -9.14
CA ARG A 257 -4.75 24.36 -8.85
C ARG A 257 -5.46 25.20 -9.91
N ASP A 258 -5.73 24.63 -11.07
CA ASP A 258 -6.59 25.26 -12.09
C ASP A 258 -8.04 24.82 -11.89
N GLY A 259 -8.74 25.45 -10.93
CA GLY A 259 -10.19 25.69 -10.92
C GLY A 259 -11.17 24.50 -10.94
N GLU A 260 -10.77 23.26 -11.19
CA GLU A 260 -11.68 22.12 -11.23
C GLU A 260 -12.04 21.70 -9.79
N LYS A 261 -13.22 22.14 -9.37
CA LYS A 261 -13.85 21.65 -8.14
C LYS A 261 -14.30 20.20 -8.38
N LEU A 262 -14.06 19.36 -7.39
CA LEU A 262 -14.60 17.99 -7.38
C LEU A 262 -16.14 18.02 -7.47
N ASP A 263 -16.72 17.02 -8.13
CA ASP A 263 -18.18 16.85 -8.17
C ASP A 263 -18.70 16.50 -6.75
N TYR A 264 -19.90 16.99 -6.41
CA TYR A 264 -20.57 16.78 -5.13
C TYR A 264 -20.88 15.30 -4.84
N ASN A 265 -20.75 14.42 -5.83
CA ASN A 265 -20.91 12.96 -5.71
C ASN A 265 -19.62 12.22 -5.34
N SER A 266 -18.49 12.92 -5.21
CA SER A 266 -17.22 12.32 -4.79
C SER A 266 -17.22 12.04 -3.27
N ASP A 267 -16.64 10.90 -2.87
CA ASP A 267 -16.63 10.44 -1.47
C ASP A 267 -16.07 11.55 -0.54
N LEU A 268 -16.92 12.03 0.37
CA LEU A 268 -16.63 13.08 1.37
C LEU A 268 -15.64 12.65 2.46
N THR A 269 -14.84 11.60 2.24
CA THR A 269 -14.02 10.95 3.26
C THR A 269 -12.77 11.73 3.67
N ASN A 270 -12.45 12.84 2.99
CA ASN A 270 -11.21 13.60 3.17
C ASN A 270 -11.40 15.02 3.73
N VAL A 271 -12.46 15.27 4.50
CA VAL A 271 -12.67 16.59 5.12
C VAL A 271 -11.80 16.71 6.39
N PRO A 272 -10.92 17.73 6.51
CA PRO A 272 -10.14 17.96 7.73
C PRO A 272 -11.02 18.40 8.89
N HIS A 273 -10.63 17.99 10.10
CA HIS A 273 -11.29 18.39 11.35
C HIS A 273 -10.52 19.55 11.99
N CYS A 274 -11.18 20.29 12.88
CA CYS A 274 -10.57 21.33 13.70
C CYS A 274 -9.94 22.49 12.90
N LEU A 275 -10.41 22.75 11.67
CA LEU A 275 -10.06 23.97 10.94
C LEU A 275 -10.95 25.14 11.40
N PRO A 276 -10.49 26.40 11.22
CA PRO A 276 -11.34 27.59 11.34
C PRO A 276 -12.61 27.52 10.50
N LEU A 277 -13.70 28.10 11.00
CA LEU A 277 -15.01 28.08 10.32
C LEU A 277 -14.97 28.64 8.90
N ASP A 278 -14.17 29.67 8.66
CA ASP A 278 -14.00 30.31 7.37
C ASP A 278 -13.14 29.52 6.37
N CYS A 279 -12.55 28.38 6.78
CA CYS A 279 -11.96 27.39 5.87
C CYS A 279 -13.01 26.57 5.13
N TYR A 280 -14.23 26.46 5.65
CA TYR A 280 -15.28 25.63 5.09
C TYR A 280 -16.23 26.43 4.19
N SER A 281 -16.62 25.82 3.07
CA SER A 281 -17.65 26.34 2.16
C SER A 281 -19.01 26.37 2.87
N THR A 282 -19.70 27.50 2.77
CA THR A 282 -21.05 27.67 3.31
C THR A 282 -22.04 26.70 2.67
N ILE A 283 -21.87 26.40 1.38
CA ILE A 283 -22.68 25.43 0.64
C ILE A 283 -22.50 24.06 1.28
N TYR A 284 -21.26 23.62 1.49
CA TYR A 284 -20.94 22.33 2.11
C TYR A 284 -21.54 22.21 3.52
N LEU A 285 -21.32 23.20 4.38
CA LEU A 285 -21.86 23.21 5.75
C LEU A 285 -23.40 23.15 5.79
N ASN A 286 -24.08 23.64 4.76
CA ASN A 286 -25.53 23.57 4.65
C ASN A 286 -26.04 22.23 4.09
N THR A 287 -25.18 21.47 3.39
CA THR A 287 -25.53 20.15 2.84
C THR A 287 -25.38 19.01 3.83
N ILE A 288 -24.51 19.16 4.84
CA ILE A 288 -24.25 18.13 5.85
C ILE A 288 -25.17 18.27 7.08
N SER A 289 -25.42 17.17 7.77
CA SER A 289 -26.24 17.13 8.97
C SER A 289 -25.61 17.91 10.14
N GLU A 290 -26.42 18.26 11.13
CA GLU A 290 -25.93 18.88 12.37
C GLU A 290 -24.96 17.96 13.13
N ALA A 291 -25.23 16.64 13.14
CA ALA A 291 -24.33 15.67 13.74
C ALA A 291 -22.95 15.69 13.06
N GLU A 292 -22.91 15.66 11.73
CA GLU A 292 -21.64 15.73 10.96
C GLU A 292 -20.90 17.05 11.21
N ARG A 293 -21.62 18.18 11.25
CA ARG A 293 -21.02 19.48 11.61
C ARG A 293 -20.37 19.47 12.99
N ASN A 294 -21.03 18.87 13.98
CA ASN A 294 -20.48 18.76 15.32
C ASN A 294 -19.22 17.86 15.36
N HIS A 295 -19.12 16.86 14.48
CA HIS A 295 -17.92 16.02 14.37
C HIS A 295 -16.74 16.73 13.70
N LEU A 296 -16.94 17.82 12.95
CA LEU A 296 -15.86 18.61 12.38
C LEU A 296 -15.06 19.38 13.44
N LEU A 297 -15.61 19.60 14.65
CA LEU A 297 -14.96 20.33 15.75
C LEU A 297 -14.41 21.70 15.32
N VAL A 298 -15.21 22.43 14.54
CA VAL A 298 -14.83 23.68 13.87
C VAL A 298 -14.36 24.74 14.88
N LYS A 299 -13.24 25.40 14.58
CA LYS A 299 -12.68 26.49 15.39
C LYS A 299 -13.28 27.84 15.01
N GLU A 300 -13.06 28.84 15.86
CA GLU A 300 -13.42 30.23 15.55
C GLU A 300 -12.80 30.70 14.22
N LEU A 301 -13.54 31.53 13.49
CA LEU A 301 -13.11 32.12 12.23
C LEU A 301 -11.84 32.97 12.43
N ILE A 302 -10.92 32.93 11.47
CA ILE A 302 -9.63 33.65 11.55
C ILE A 302 -9.55 34.85 10.62
N GLY A 303 -10.58 35.07 9.79
CA GLY A 303 -10.64 36.19 8.85
C GLY A 303 -9.82 35.94 7.59
N LEU A 304 -9.87 34.75 7.00
CA LEU A 304 -9.15 34.41 5.76
C LEU A 304 -9.37 35.44 4.63
N GLN A 305 -10.56 36.01 4.54
CA GLN A 305 -10.87 37.04 3.56
C GLN A 305 -10.06 38.33 3.77
N ASN A 306 -9.74 38.68 5.03
CA ASN A 306 -8.91 39.84 5.33
C ASN A 306 -7.45 39.56 5.00
N ILE A 307 -6.98 38.35 5.28
CA ILE A 307 -5.62 37.90 4.94
C ILE A 307 -5.40 37.97 3.43
N LEU A 308 -6.40 37.58 2.62
CA LEU A 308 -6.35 37.74 1.16
C LEU A 308 -6.15 39.18 0.70
N LEU A 309 -6.68 40.15 1.43
CA LEU A 309 -6.55 41.57 1.09
C LEU A 309 -5.17 42.13 1.49
N GLU A 310 -4.41 41.39 2.30
CA GLU A 310 -3.05 41.72 2.73
C GLU A 310 -1.96 41.05 1.85
N ILE A 311 -2.33 40.06 1.02
CA ILE A 311 -1.47 39.37 0.03
C ILE A 311 -1.38 40.18 -1.26
#